data_AF-A0A813RZD3-F1
#
_entry.id   AF-A0A813RZD3-F1
#
_cell.length_a   1.000
_cell.length_b   1.000
_cell.length_c   1.000
_cell.angle_alpha   90.00
_cell.angle_beta   90.00
_cell.angle_gamma   90.00
#
_symmetry.space_group_name_H-M   'P 1'
#
loop_
_entity.id
_entity.type
_entity.pdbx_description
1 polymer ?
#
loop_
_entity_poly.entity_id
_entity_poly.type
_entity_poly.pdbx_seq_one_letter_code
_entity_poly.pdbx_strand_id
1 'polypeptide(L)'
;MSEAIVLWYFKDKMNVSLDNDENDHWLLYSDIENEIIEEAYQRKSDTESFMELDAYLIDFNQLVQVSKLDSTKQQTIKRVIESNNERKCILQERFSEPLSQVSPTSYTFGHEYEWSPLIMQWIQSKVGKHCLFNANKCVRKAIEGIMTEGRLIGKEIEASYLVRKLEPCKRLLIKDISKICVHLFTRASFLYRVVNTALRNSDLSKIDTLGPYCYLLRAYIRSAGTEYNGYLYRGCNLAEEQVSQYRNAVSTKEWKTWRSFTSTSKNQQVVEIFGENTLFIINVKEIGISSNRAFNIQHISQFPDEEEVLLPAGVLFQIVDVQKDEKTKKWVIHLQL
;
A
#
# COMPACT_ATOMS: atom_id res chain seq x y z
N MET A 1 -5.43 -9.80 27.40
CA MET A 1 -3.95 -9.87 27.41
C MET A 1 -3.50 -9.38 26.05
N SER A 2 -2.76 -8.28 25.97
CA SER A 2 -2.18 -7.81 24.71
C SER A 2 -1.15 -8.83 24.24
N GLU A 3 -1.28 -9.35 23.01
CA GLU A 3 -0.24 -10.19 22.42
C GLU A 3 1.06 -9.39 22.33
N ALA A 4 2.16 -9.99 22.77
CA ALA A 4 3.47 -9.39 22.62
C ALA A 4 3.90 -9.52 21.16
N ILE A 5 4.38 -8.42 20.57
CA ILE A 5 4.89 -8.39 19.20
C ILE A 5 6.40 -8.41 19.26
N VAL A 6 7.01 -9.15 18.34
CA VAL A 6 8.45 -9.18 18.15
C VAL A 6 8.82 -8.27 16.99
N LEU A 7 9.74 -7.35 17.24
CA LEU A 7 10.25 -6.40 16.27
C LEU A 7 11.77 -6.47 16.19
N TRP A 8 12.26 -6.28 14.97
CA TRP A 8 13.66 -6.21 14.62
C TRP A 8 13.99 -4.80 14.17
N TYR A 9 15.13 -4.32 14.65
CA TYR A 9 15.65 -2.99 14.33
C TYR A 9 17.09 -3.09 13.87
N PHE A 10 17.54 -2.12 13.08
CA PHE A 10 18.94 -1.92 12.72
C PHE A 10 19.41 -0.51 13.08
N LYS A 11 20.68 -0.37 13.42
CA LYS A 11 21.28 0.91 13.83
C LYS A 11 21.60 1.77 12.61
N ASP A 12 21.02 2.98 12.54
CA ASP A 12 21.35 3.93 11.49
C ASP A 12 22.75 4.53 11.75
N LYS A 13 23.62 4.44 10.74
CA LYS A 13 24.98 4.99 10.80
C LYS A 13 25.09 6.39 10.17
N MET A 14 24.02 6.92 9.58
CA MET A 14 24.04 8.19 8.84
C MET A 14 23.95 9.44 9.72
N ASN A 15 23.65 9.32 11.03
CA ASN A 15 23.53 10.46 11.96
C ASN A 15 24.58 10.42 13.08
N VAL A 16 25.87 10.33 12.73
CA VAL A 16 26.94 10.72 13.66
C VAL A 16 27.27 12.19 13.40
N SER A 17 26.37 13.10 13.80
CA SER A 17 26.76 14.50 13.98
C SER A 17 27.74 14.60 15.14
N LEU A 18 28.73 15.47 15.02
CA LEU A 18 29.86 15.67 15.95
C LEU A 18 29.48 16.20 17.35
N ASP A 19 28.20 16.19 17.72
CA ASP A 19 27.72 16.62 19.03
C ASP A 19 27.28 15.39 19.84
N ASN A 20 27.79 15.31 21.07
CA ASN A 20 27.72 14.20 22.02
C ASN A 20 26.30 13.84 22.52
N ASP A 21 25.34 13.56 21.64
CA ASP A 21 24.04 13.02 22.05
C ASP A 21 23.98 11.51 21.78
N GLU A 22 23.96 10.72 22.85
CA GLU A 22 23.84 9.26 22.91
C GLU A 22 22.48 8.72 22.43
N ASN A 23 21.78 9.41 21.54
CA ASN A 23 20.55 8.89 20.95
C ASN A 23 20.89 8.00 19.76
N ASP A 24 21.23 6.75 20.07
CA ASP A 24 21.33 5.67 19.10
C ASP A 24 20.04 5.59 18.26
N HIS A 25 20.08 6.09 17.02
CA HIS A 25 18.96 6.02 16.10
C HIS A 25 18.78 4.58 15.58
N TRP A 26 17.75 3.91 16.06
CA TRP A 26 17.33 2.58 15.60
C TRP A 26 16.18 2.71 14.60
N LEU A 27 16.34 2.08 13.43
CA LEU A 27 15.33 2.02 12.40
C LEU A 27 14.68 0.63 12.41
N LEU A 28 13.36 0.60 12.25
CA LEU A 28 12.59 -0.63 12.17
C LEU A 28 12.73 -1.23 10.77
N TYR A 29 12.86 -2.55 10.65
CA TYR A 29 12.70 -3.23 9.36
C TYR A 29 11.27 -3.07 8.82
N SER A 30 11.03 -3.35 7.53
CA SER A 30 9.65 -3.42 7.04
C SER A 30 8.87 -4.51 7.79
N ASP A 31 7.53 -4.45 7.79
CA ASP A 31 6.70 -5.47 8.44
C ASP A 31 6.92 -6.87 7.84
N ILE A 32 7.18 -6.96 6.54
CA ILE A 32 7.52 -8.21 5.85
C ILE A 32 8.93 -8.67 6.24
N GLU A 33 9.92 -7.77 6.20
CA GLU A 33 11.28 -8.12 6.61
C GLU A 33 11.30 -8.60 8.06
N ASN A 34 10.59 -7.91 8.97
CA ASN A 34 10.40 -8.35 10.35
C ASN A 34 9.87 -9.78 10.46
N GLU A 35 8.82 -10.12 9.70
CA GLU A 35 8.26 -11.48 9.72
C GLU A 35 9.24 -12.50 9.12
N ILE A 36 9.94 -12.17 8.04
CA ILE A 36 10.96 -13.04 7.45
C ILE A 36 12.10 -13.28 8.44
N ILE A 37 12.57 -12.23 9.10
CA ILE A 37 13.65 -12.30 10.09
C ILE A 37 13.23 -13.13 11.29
N GLU A 38 12.04 -12.89 11.83
CA GLU A 38 11.55 -13.65 12.97
C GLU A 38 11.29 -15.12 12.61
N GLU A 39 10.70 -15.42 11.44
CA GLU A 39 10.53 -16.80 10.95
C GLU A 39 11.88 -17.52 10.79
N ALA A 40 12.93 -16.82 10.35
CA ALA A 40 14.27 -17.39 10.23
C ALA A 40 14.93 -17.57 11.61
N TYR A 41 14.82 -16.58 12.49
CA TYR A 41 15.38 -16.62 13.84
C TYR A 41 14.77 -17.75 14.67
N GLN A 42 13.46 -17.99 14.57
CA GLN A 42 12.78 -19.08 15.29
C GLN A 42 13.14 -20.47 14.75
N ARG A 43 13.57 -20.56 13.48
CA ARG A 43 14.01 -21.82 12.86
C ARG A 43 15.50 -22.07 13.00
N LYS A 44 16.27 -21.09 13.50
CA LYS A 44 17.72 -21.19 13.58
C LYS A 44 18.12 -22.42 14.39
N SER A 45 19.00 -23.23 13.82
CA SER A 45 19.73 -24.26 14.54
C SER A 45 21.11 -23.72 14.91
N ASP A 46 21.86 -24.46 15.73
CA ASP A 46 23.25 -24.12 16.05
C ASP A 46 24.15 -24.00 14.80
N THR A 47 23.72 -24.55 13.65
CA THR A 47 24.47 -24.54 12.38
C THR A 47 23.98 -23.49 11.38
N GLU A 48 22.74 -23.01 11.48
CA GLU A 48 22.14 -22.03 10.57
C GLU A 48 21.90 -20.70 11.31
N SER A 49 22.97 -19.92 11.48
CA SER A 49 22.93 -18.60 12.13
C SER A 49 22.80 -17.43 11.15
N PHE A 50 22.73 -17.72 9.85
CA PHE A 50 22.63 -16.71 8.80
C PHE A 50 21.28 -16.77 8.10
N MET A 51 20.79 -15.63 7.67
CA MET A 51 19.65 -15.54 6.76
C MET A 51 19.88 -14.47 5.71
N GLU A 52 19.27 -14.64 4.54
CA GLU A 52 19.33 -13.66 3.47
C GLU A 52 18.07 -12.81 3.42
N LEU A 53 18.26 -11.50 3.27
CA LEU A 53 17.29 -10.55 2.77
C LEU A 53 17.73 -10.07 1.38
N ASP A 54 16.86 -9.33 0.70
CA ASP A 54 17.12 -8.88 -0.66
C ASP A 54 18.41 -8.06 -0.78
N ALA A 55 18.63 -7.12 0.15
CA ALA A 55 19.79 -6.22 0.14
C ALA A 55 20.90 -6.61 1.14
N TYR A 56 20.63 -7.52 2.08
CA TYR A 56 21.49 -7.79 3.22
C TYR A 56 21.59 -9.28 3.55
N LEU A 57 22.68 -9.67 4.20
CA LEU A 57 22.81 -10.92 4.94
C LEU A 57 22.72 -10.58 6.44
N ILE A 58 21.88 -11.30 7.19
CA ILE A 58 21.80 -11.17 8.65
C ILE A 58 22.57 -12.32 9.29
N ASP A 59 23.45 -11.98 10.22
CA ASP A 59 24.14 -12.91 11.12
C ASP A 59 23.54 -12.77 12.52
N PHE A 60 22.82 -13.81 12.96
CA PHE A 60 22.16 -13.86 14.26
C PHE A 60 23.11 -14.09 15.44
N ASN A 61 24.31 -14.61 15.20
CA ASN A 61 25.31 -14.81 16.26
C ASN A 61 25.98 -13.48 16.61
N GLN A 62 26.30 -12.69 15.59
CA GLN A 62 26.91 -11.37 15.75
C GLN A 62 25.88 -10.25 15.91
N LEU A 63 24.59 -10.53 15.69
CA LEU A 63 23.49 -9.56 15.67
C LEU A 63 23.82 -8.37 14.77
N VAL A 64 24.14 -8.68 13.52
CA VAL A 64 24.49 -7.69 12.51
C VAL A 64 23.83 -8.00 11.18
N GLN A 65 23.57 -6.96 10.38
CA GLN A 65 23.31 -7.06 8.96
C GLN A 65 24.53 -6.59 8.16
N VAL A 66 24.84 -7.27 7.06
CA VAL A 66 25.94 -6.96 6.14
C VAL A 66 25.35 -6.71 4.75
N SER A 67 25.71 -5.60 4.11
CA SER A 67 25.22 -5.30 2.76
C SER A 67 25.77 -6.30 1.74
N LYS A 68 24.89 -6.82 0.87
CA LYS A 68 25.27 -7.68 -0.25
C LYS A 68 26.05 -6.94 -1.34
N LEU A 69 25.89 -5.62 -1.44
CA LEU A 69 26.59 -4.77 -2.42
C LEU A 69 27.96 -4.32 -1.92
N ASP A 70 28.13 -4.23 -0.60
CA ASP A 70 29.35 -3.72 0.03
C ASP A 70 29.54 -4.40 1.38
N SER A 71 30.37 -5.44 1.41
CA SER A 71 30.61 -6.24 2.61
C SER A 71 31.27 -5.44 3.76
N THR A 72 31.80 -4.25 3.48
CA THR A 72 32.34 -3.35 4.51
C THR A 72 31.23 -2.60 5.26
N LYS A 73 30.03 -2.51 4.67
CA LYS A 73 28.86 -1.89 5.29
C LYS A 73 28.11 -2.90 6.13
N GLN A 74 28.39 -2.85 7.43
CA GLN A 74 27.71 -3.63 8.44
C GLN A 74 26.94 -2.72 9.40
N GLN A 75 25.77 -3.14 9.86
CA GLN A 75 24.98 -2.44 10.88
C GLN A 75 24.57 -3.42 11.97
N THR A 76 24.63 -2.98 13.23
CA THR A 76 24.11 -3.76 14.36
C THR A 76 22.60 -3.87 14.26
N ILE A 77 22.06 -5.02 14.63
CA ILE A 77 20.62 -5.28 14.70
C ILE A 77 20.24 -5.66 16.13
N LYS A 78 18.97 -5.49 16.47
CA LYS A 78 18.42 -5.95 17.75
C LYS A 78 17.02 -6.49 17.58
N ARG A 79 16.67 -7.44 18.43
CA ARG A 79 15.33 -7.99 18.59
C ARG A 79 14.70 -7.42 19.85
N VAL A 80 13.50 -6.87 19.75
CA VAL A 80 12.75 -6.27 20.85
C VAL A 80 11.38 -6.96 20.94
N ILE A 81 10.92 -7.19 22.16
CA ILE A 81 9.56 -7.67 22.43
C ILE A 81 8.78 -6.50 23.01
N GLU A 82 7.78 -6.02 22.28
CA GLU A 82 6.98 -4.85 22.64
C GLU A 82 5.52 -5.24 22.89
N SER A 83 4.81 -4.41 23.64
CA SER A 83 3.36 -4.54 23.78
C SER A 83 2.67 -3.99 22.54
N ASN A 84 1.60 -4.64 22.08
CA ASN A 84 0.89 -4.26 20.83
C ASN A 84 0.47 -2.77 20.76
N ASN A 85 0.27 -2.12 21.91
CA ASN A 85 -0.15 -0.72 21.99
C ASN A 85 0.92 0.29 21.51
N GLU A 86 2.17 -0.13 21.30
CA GLU A 86 3.29 0.75 20.92
C GLU A 86 3.59 0.75 19.42
N ARG A 87 2.81 0.02 18.61
CA ARG A 87 3.05 -0.14 17.17
C ARG A 87 2.83 1.18 16.42
N LYS A 88 3.88 2.01 16.33
CA LYS A 88 3.94 3.24 15.51
C LYS A 88 4.32 2.99 14.05
N CYS A 89 4.29 1.74 13.58
CA CYS A 89 4.53 1.46 12.17
C CYS A 89 3.27 1.85 11.39
N ILE A 90 3.18 3.13 11.07
CA ILE A 90 2.17 3.65 10.17
C ILE A 90 2.88 3.92 8.85
N LEU A 91 2.32 3.42 7.76
CA LEU A 91 2.97 3.48 6.46
C LEU A 91 2.79 4.84 5.80
N GLN A 92 3.67 5.78 6.17
CA GLN A 92 3.72 7.14 5.65
C GLN A 92 3.45 7.20 4.14
N GLU A 93 4.21 6.42 3.37
CA GLU A 93 4.18 6.44 1.91
C GLU A 93 2.82 6.08 1.32
N ARG A 94 2.07 5.13 1.91
CA ARG A 94 0.74 4.76 1.41
C ARG A 94 -0.22 5.94 1.49
N PHE A 95 -0.10 6.74 2.54
CA PHE A 95 -0.95 7.91 2.77
C PHE A 95 -0.36 9.22 2.27
N SER A 96 0.86 9.26 1.72
CA SER A 96 1.51 10.51 1.29
C SER A 96 1.90 10.56 -0.19
N GLU A 97 1.87 9.43 -0.91
CA GLU A 97 2.24 9.38 -2.33
C GLU A 97 1.38 10.34 -3.18
N PRO A 98 2.02 11.15 -4.07
CA PRO A 98 1.33 12.10 -4.91
C PRO A 98 0.38 11.43 -5.88
N LEU A 99 -0.86 11.93 -5.89
CA LEU A 99 -1.92 11.52 -6.79
C LEU A 99 -2.07 12.54 -7.92
N SER A 100 -1.71 12.11 -9.13
CA SER A 100 -2.05 12.86 -10.34
C SER A 100 -3.53 12.66 -10.64
N GLN A 101 -4.30 13.74 -10.57
CA GLN A 101 -5.67 13.74 -11.07
C GLN A 101 -5.67 13.77 -12.59
N VAL A 102 -6.64 13.08 -13.19
CA VAL A 102 -6.85 13.10 -14.63
C VAL A 102 -8.33 13.29 -14.94
N SER A 103 -8.59 13.92 -16.07
CA SER A 103 -9.95 13.98 -16.60
C SER A 103 -10.36 12.57 -17.08
N PRO A 104 -11.58 12.12 -16.75
CA PRO A 104 -12.09 10.83 -17.21
C PRO A 104 -12.12 10.76 -18.74
N THR A 105 -11.76 9.60 -19.32
CA THR A 105 -11.75 9.41 -20.78
C THR A 105 -13.14 9.07 -21.35
N SER A 106 -14.07 8.63 -20.50
CA SER A 106 -15.47 8.42 -20.88
C SER A 106 -16.42 8.79 -19.75
N TYR A 107 -17.32 9.74 -20.01
CA TYR A 107 -18.46 10.05 -19.15
C TYR A 107 -19.64 9.18 -19.54
N THR A 108 -19.61 7.89 -19.24
CA THR A 108 -20.88 7.15 -19.19
C THR A 108 -21.55 7.51 -17.88
N PHE A 109 -22.44 8.50 -17.95
CA PHE A 109 -23.31 8.96 -16.87
C PHE A 109 -23.91 7.73 -16.16
N GLY A 110 -23.59 7.52 -14.88
CA GLY A 110 -24.05 6.37 -14.09
C GLY A 110 -22.99 5.32 -13.71
N HIS A 111 -21.74 5.43 -14.18
CA HIS A 111 -20.65 4.61 -13.64
C HIS A 111 -19.87 5.38 -12.56
N GLU A 112 -19.80 4.82 -11.35
CA GLU A 112 -19.16 5.43 -10.17
C GLU A 112 -17.62 5.37 -10.20
N TYR A 113 -17.08 4.63 -11.16
CA TYR A 113 -15.67 4.40 -11.36
C TYR A 113 -15.35 4.39 -12.85
N GLU A 114 -14.31 5.12 -13.24
CA GLU A 114 -13.62 4.81 -14.50
C GLU A 114 -12.82 3.54 -14.25
N TRP A 115 -13.01 2.49 -15.03
CA TRP A 115 -12.18 1.32 -14.83
C TRP A 115 -10.73 1.66 -15.18
N SER A 116 -9.79 1.29 -14.29
CA SER A 116 -8.37 1.39 -14.63
C SER A 116 -8.10 0.66 -15.96
N PRO A 117 -7.45 1.33 -16.94
CA PRO A 117 -7.11 0.74 -18.23
C PRO A 117 -6.36 -0.59 -18.10
N LEU A 118 -5.46 -0.69 -17.10
CA LEU A 118 -4.69 -1.89 -16.82
C LEU A 118 -5.60 -3.07 -16.44
N ILE A 119 -6.59 -2.84 -15.57
CA ILE A 119 -7.54 -3.88 -15.14
C ILE A 119 -8.46 -4.26 -16.31
N MET A 120 -8.96 -3.28 -17.07
CA MET A 120 -9.86 -3.55 -18.20
C MET A 120 -9.21 -4.34 -19.31
N GLN A 121 -8.02 -3.92 -19.73
CA GLN A 121 -7.31 -4.61 -20.81
C GLN A 121 -6.93 -6.02 -20.38
N TRP A 122 -6.56 -6.22 -19.11
CA TRP A 122 -6.34 -7.56 -18.60
C TRP A 122 -7.62 -8.41 -18.68
N ILE A 123 -8.77 -7.93 -18.20
CA ILE A 123 -10.06 -8.64 -18.26
C ILE A 123 -10.45 -8.95 -19.71
N GLN A 124 -10.21 -8.03 -20.64
CA GLN A 124 -10.53 -8.19 -22.07
C GLN A 124 -9.57 -9.14 -22.80
N SER A 125 -8.36 -9.35 -22.26
CA SER A 125 -7.39 -10.31 -22.80
C SER A 125 -7.93 -11.74 -22.75
N LYS A 126 -7.37 -12.62 -23.59
CA LYS A 126 -7.72 -14.06 -23.56
C LYS A 126 -7.47 -14.66 -22.18
N VAL A 127 -6.34 -14.31 -21.55
CA VAL A 127 -5.96 -14.82 -20.22
C VAL A 127 -6.95 -14.35 -19.16
N GLY A 128 -7.29 -13.06 -19.14
CA GLY A 128 -8.25 -12.50 -18.19
C GLY A 128 -9.65 -13.11 -18.34
N LYS A 129 -10.17 -13.22 -19.58
CA LYS A 129 -11.46 -13.88 -19.86
C LYS A 129 -11.51 -15.31 -19.30
N HIS A 130 -10.44 -16.08 -19.42
CA HIS A 130 -10.36 -17.41 -18.81
C HIS A 130 -10.29 -17.37 -17.27
N CYS A 131 -9.64 -16.35 -16.70
CA CYS A 131 -9.52 -16.20 -15.25
C CYS A 131 -10.83 -15.74 -14.59
N LEU A 132 -11.73 -15.06 -15.31
CA LEU A 132 -13.06 -14.67 -14.80
C LEU A 132 -13.87 -15.87 -14.28
N PHE A 133 -13.71 -17.04 -14.90
CA PHE A 133 -14.43 -18.26 -14.54
C PHE A 133 -13.58 -19.24 -13.74
N ASN A 134 -12.33 -18.87 -13.41
CA ASN A 134 -11.40 -19.75 -12.70
C ASN A 134 -10.46 -18.95 -11.80
N ALA A 135 -10.87 -18.78 -10.53
CA ALA A 135 -10.10 -18.06 -9.52
C ALA A 135 -8.70 -18.67 -9.29
N ASN A 136 -8.57 -20.00 -9.36
CA ASN A 136 -7.27 -20.68 -9.23
C ASN A 136 -6.27 -20.23 -10.31
N LYS A 137 -6.73 -20.16 -11.57
CA LYS A 137 -5.91 -19.66 -12.69
C LYS A 137 -5.51 -18.21 -12.48
N CYS A 138 -6.43 -17.38 -11.97
CA CYS A 138 -6.13 -16.00 -11.62
C CYS A 138 -5.06 -15.88 -10.53
N VAL A 139 -5.17 -16.66 -9.45
CA VAL A 139 -4.18 -16.68 -8.36
C VAL A 139 -2.81 -17.13 -8.86
N ARG A 140 -2.73 -18.17 -9.71
CA ARG A 140 -1.46 -18.60 -10.32
C ARG A 140 -0.81 -17.48 -11.12
N LYS A 141 -1.60 -16.76 -11.93
CA LYS A 141 -1.10 -15.63 -12.70
C LYS A 141 -0.66 -14.45 -11.84
N ALA A 142 -1.39 -14.17 -10.76
CA ALA A 142 -0.97 -13.15 -9.79
C ALA A 142 0.36 -13.53 -9.12
N ILE A 143 0.53 -14.80 -8.75
CA ILE A 143 1.78 -15.32 -8.17
C ILE A 143 2.96 -15.19 -9.14
N GLU A 144 2.78 -15.63 -10.39
CA GLU A 144 3.81 -15.48 -11.44
C GLU A 144 4.19 -14.00 -11.65
N GLY A 145 3.20 -13.12 -11.66
CA GLY A 145 3.39 -11.68 -11.80
C GLY A 145 4.14 -11.04 -10.63
N ILE A 146 3.75 -11.36 -9.39
CA ILE A 146 4.42 -10.86 -8.17
C ILE A 146 5.89 -11.28 -8.16
N MET A 147 6.20 -12.55 -8.47
CA MET A 147 7.59 -13.02 -8.58
C MET A 147 8.37 -12.28 -9.65
N THR A 148 7.76 -12.07 -10.82
CA THR A 148 8.39 -11.38 -11.95
C THR A 148 8.75 -9.94 -11.58
N GLU A 149 7.80 -9.19 -11.04
CA GLU A 149 8.00 -7.81 -10.63
C GLU A 149 9.00 -7.69 -9.48
N GLY A 150 8.95 -8.60 -8.50
CA GLY A 150 9.93 -8.68 -7.43
C GLY A 150 11.35 -8.87 -7.95
N ARG A 151 11.56 -9.83 -8.86
CA ARG A 151 12.87 -10.06 -9.47
C ARG A 151 13.39 -8.83 -10.23
N LEU A 152 12.52 -8.16 -10.99
CA LEU A 152 12.90 -6.99 -11.80
C LEU A 152 13.46 -5.84 -10.96
N ILE A 153 13.04 -5.70 -9.71
CA ILE A 153 13.48 -4.64 -8.80
C ILE A 153 14.43 -5.14 -7.69
N GLY A 154 14.91 -6.40 -7.79
CA GLY A 154 15.79 -7.00 -6.78
C GLY A 154 15.12 -7.26 -5.42
N LYS A 155 13.82 -7.58 -5.43
CA LYS A 155 12.97 -7.92 -4.27
C LYS A 155 12.44 -9.36 -4.32
N GLU A 156 13.29 -10.31 -4.72
CA GLU A 156 12.88 -11.71 -4.96
C GLU A 156 12.54 -12.47 -3.66
N ILE A 157 13.22 -12.17 -2.55
CA ILE A 157 12.96 -12.79 -1.25
C ILE A 157 11.63 -12.27 -0.69
N GLU A 158 11.41 -10.95 -0.75
CA GLU A 158 10.14 -10.34 -0.37
C GLU A 158 8.97 -10.86 -1.25
N ALA A 159 9.18 -10.99 -2.57
CA ALA A 159 8.17 -11.54 -3.48
C ALA A 159 7.84 -13.01 -3.17
N SER A 160 8.86 -13.82 -2.89
CA SER A 160 8.69 -15.20 -2.47
C SER A 160 7.86 -15.28 -1.18
N TYR A 161 8.11 -14.38 -0.23
CA TYR A 161 7.33 -14.29 1.00
C TYR A 161 5.84 -14.04 0.71
N LEU A 162 5.52 -13.02 -0.09
CA LEU A 162 4.15 -12.66 -0.48
C LEU A 162 3.45 -13.83 -1.20
N VAL A 163 4.15 -14.48 -2.12
CA VAL A 163 3.63 -15.62 -2.89
C VAL A 163 3.31 -16.82 -1.99
N ARG A 164 4.14 -17.11 -0.98
CA ARG A 164 3.85 -18.18 0.00
C ARG A 164 2.53 -17.96 0.73
N LYS A 165 2.09 -16.71 0.92
CA LYS A 165 0.78 -16.39 1.52
C LYS A 165 -0.37 -16.58 0.52
N LEU A 166 -0.15 -16.36 -0.78
CA LEU A 166 -1.17 -16.55 -1.84
C LEU A 166 -1.29 -18.00 -2.33
N GLU A 167 -0.20 -18.78 -2.29
CA GLU A 167 -0.14 -20.14 -2.83
C GLU A 167 -1.23 -21.08 -2.25
N PRO A 168 -1.51 -21.10 -0.94
CA PRO A 168 -2.57 -21.92 -0.35
C PRO A 168 -3.98 -21.48 -0.79
N CYS A 169 -4.13 -20.25 -1.27
CA CYS A 169 -5.42 -19.63 -1.59
C CYS A 169 -6.01 -20.14 -2.91
N LYS A 170 -5.25 -20.90 -3.70
CA LYS A 170 -5.67 -21.48 -4.99
C LYS A 170 -6.96 -22.31 -4.94
N ARG A 171 -7.38 -22.75 -3.75
CA ARG A 171 -8.60 -23.55 -3.54
C ARG A 171 -9.74 -22.78 -2.87
N LEU A 172 -9.51 -21.52 -2.50
CA LEU A 172 -10.49 -20.68 -1.82
C LEU A 172 -11.45 -20.02 -2.81
N LEU A 173 -12.56 -19.51 -2.28
CA LEU A 173 -13.48 -18.67 -3.03
C LEU A 173 -12.85 -17.29 -3.30
N ILE A 174 -13.27 -16.64 -4.39
CA ILE A 174 -12.77 -15.31 -4.78
C ILE A 174 -12.89 -14.28 -3.64
N LYS A 175 -13.95 -14.40 -2.84
CA LYS A 175 -14.20 -13.56 -1.66
C LYS A 175 -13.04 -13.62 -0.67
N ASP A 176 -12.57 -14.82 -0.34
CA ASP A 176 -11.51 -15.01 0.65
C ASP A 176 -10.12 -14.72 0.06
N ILE A 177 -9.91 -15.07 -1.22
CA ILE A 177 -8.70 -14.67 -1.96
C ILE A 177 -8.55 -13.15 -1.94
N SER A 178 -9.63 -12.42 -2.22
CA SER A 178 -9.60 -10.97 -2.30
C SER A 178 -9.27 -10.29 -0.97
N LYS A 179 -9.72 -10.85 0.17
CA LYS A 179 -9.33 -10.38 1.51
C LYS A 179 -7.83 -10.51 1.72
N ILE A 180 -7.24 -11.62 1.27
CA ILE A 180 -5.79 -11.85 1.38
C ILE A 180 -5.04 -10.88 0.47
N CYS A 181 -5.51 -10.62 -0.75
CA CYS A 181 -4.93 -9.60 -1.61
C CYS A 181 -4.99 -8.20 -0.99
N VAL A 182 -6.11 -7.82 -0.34
CA VAL A 182 -6.16 -6.55 0.40
C VAL A 182 -5.16 -6.54 1.54
N HIS A 183 -5.11 -7.60 2.36
CA HIS A 183 -4.15 -7.69 3.44
C HIS A 183 -2.72 -7.49 2.93
N LEU A 184 -2.31 -8.21 1.88
CA LEU A 184 -0.98 -8.07 1.27
C LEU A 184 -0.73 -6.67 0.68
N PHE A 185 -1.75 -6.04 0.11
CA PHE A 185 -1.67 -4.66 -0.38
C PHE A 185 -1.42 -3.65 0.75
N THR A 186 -1.92 -3.91 1.97
CA THR A 186 -1.69 -3.03 3.13
C THR A 186 -0.32 -3.19 3.78
N ARG A 187 0.43 -4.24 3.43
CA ARG A 187 1.78 -4.50 3.97
C ARG A 187 2.80 -3.48 3.44
N ALA A 188 3.86 -3.23 4.20
CA ALA A 188 4.98 -2.37 3.81
C ALA A 188 5.87 -3.08 2.77
N SER A 189 5.32 -3.26 1.57
CA SER A 189 5.90 -4.10 0.54
C SER A 189 6.20 -3.37 -0.76
N PHE A 190 7.07 -3.94 -1.59
CA PHE A 190 7.23 -3.45 -2.96
C PHE A 190 5.94 -3.55 -3.77
N LEU A 191 5.06 -4.51 -3.45
CA LEU A 191 3.91 -4.86 -4.28
C LEU A 191 2.91 -3.71 -4.38
N TYR A 192 2.56 -3.06 -3.26
CA TYR A 192 1.64 -1.93 -3.31
C TYR A 192 2.23 -0.75 -4.11
N ARG A 193 3.53 -0.47 -3.93
CA ARG A 193 4.24 0.62 -4.65
C ARG A 193 4.22 0.37 -6.16
N VAL A 194 4.58 -0.84 -6.58
CA VAL A 194 4.62 -1.23 -8.00
C VAL A 194 3.22 -1.22 -8.61
N VAL A 195 2.21 -1.75 -7.90
CA VAL A 195 0.80 -1.72 -8.34
C VAL A 195 0.31 -0.28 -8.50
N ASN A 196 0.46 0.57 -7.48
CA ASN A 196 -0.04 1.94 -7.54
C ASN A 196 0.72 2.78 -8.56
N THR A 197 2.03 2.55 -8.74
CA THR A 197 2.81 3.22 -9.78
C THR A 197 2.32 2.84 -11.18
N ALA A 198 2.14 1.54 -11.44
CA ALA A 198 1.63 1.05 -12.72
C ALA A 198 0.24 1.60 -13.04
N LEU A 199 -0.65 1.62 -12.05
CA LEU A 199 -2.00 2.17 -12.21
C LEU A 199 -2.00 3.69 -12.44
N ARG A 200 -1.21 4.45 -11.68
CA ARG A 200 -1.08 5.92 -11.84
C ARG A 200 -0.60 6.30 -13.24
N ASN A 201 0.42 5.58 -13.72
CA ASN A 201 1.05 5.83 -15.01
C ASN A 201 0.33 5.18 -16.19
N SER A 202 -0.77 4.44 -15.95
CA SER A 202 -1.42 3.62 -16.96
C SER A 202 -0.43 2.71 -17.71
N ASP A 203 0.50 2.09 -16.98
CA ASP A 203 1.57 1.28 -17.55
C ASP A 203 1.03 -0.06 -18.06
N LEU A 204 0.66 -0.08 -19.34
CA LEU A 204 0.09 -1.26 -19.99
C LEU A 204 1.12 -2.39 -20.20
N SER A 205 2.42 -2.11 -20.07
CA SER A 205 3.45 -3.16 -20.14
C SER A 205 3.34 -4.17 -18.98
N LYS A 206 2.66 -3.77 -17.89
CA LYS A 206 2.46 -4.57 -16.68
C LYS A 206 1.11 -5.29 -16.64
N ILE A 207 0.35 -5.31 -17.74
CA ILE A 207 -0.94 -6.01 -17.81
C ILE A 207 -0.80 -7.48 -17.44
N ASP A 208 0.20 -8.18 -17.99
CA ASP A 208 0.34 -9.62 -17.79
C ASP A 208 0.90 -9.98 -16.41
N THR A 209 1.65 -9.09 -15.77
CA THR A 209 2.23 -9.28 -14.43
C THR A 209 1.29 -8.82 -13.33
N LEU A 210 0.78 -7.59 -13.40
CA LEU A 210 0.00 -6.98 -12.32
C LEU A 210 -1.51 -7.05 -12.53
N GLY A 211 -1.99 -7.21 -13.77
CA GLY A 211 -3.42 -7.31 -14.09
C GLY A 211 -4.18 -8.36 -13.26
N PRO A 212 -3.69 -9.60 -13.12
CA PRO A 212 -4.33 -10.62 -12.30
C PRO A 212 -4.45 -10.21 -10.82
N TYR A 213 -3.40 -9.65 -10.24
CA TYR A 213 -3.41 -9.21 -8.84
C TYR A 213 -4.38 -8.03 -8.64
N CYS A 214 -4.34 -7.03 -9.53
CA CYS A 214 -5.26 -5.89 -9.48
C CYS A 214 -6.73 -6.32 -9.62
N TYR A 215 -7.01 -7.35 -10.43
CA TYR A 215 -8.34 -7.93 -10.53
C TYR A 215 -8.78 -8.62 -9.22
N LEU A 216 -7.91 -9.43 -8.59
CA LEU A 216 -8.21 -10.08 -7.31
C LEU A 216 -8.43 -9.06 -6.19
N LEU A 217 -7.60 -8.01 -6.14
CA LEU A 217 -7.78 -6.89 -5.21
C LEU A 217 -9.11 -6.17 -5.46
N ARG A 218 -9.46 -5.92 -6.73
CA ARG A 218 -10.77 -5.35 -7.10
C ARG A 218 -11.95 -6.27 -6.78
N ALA A 219 -11.76 -7.58 -6.72
CA ALA A 219 -12.85 -8.50 -6.38
C ALA A 219 -13.35 -8.31 -4.93
N TYR A 220 -12.51 -7.77 -4.04
CA TYR A 220 -12.90 -7.48 -2.66
C TYR A 220 -14.07 -6.50 -2.60
N ILE A 221 -13.94 -5.40 -3.33
CA ILE A 221 -14.94 -4.33 -3.51
C ILE A 221 -16.32 -4.90 -3.88
N ARG A 222 -16.37 -5.96 -4.72
CA ARG A 222 -17.63 -6.55 -5.19
C ARG A 222 -18.22 -7.64 -4.31
N SER A 223 -17.41 -8.32 -3.50
CA SER A 223 -17.81 -9.60 -2.90
C SER A 223 -17.65 -9.68 -1.39
N ALA A 224 -16.83 -8.81 -0.81
CA ALA A 224 -16.42 -8.89 0.59
C ALA A 224 -16.34 -7.53 1.29
N GLY A 225 -16.30 -6.44 0.53
CA GLY A 225 -16.11 -5.09 1.04
C GLY A 225 -17.26 -4.63 1.92
N THR A 226 -16.92 -4.02 3.05
CA THR A 226 -17.88 -3.26 3.86
C THR A 226 -17.83 -1.82 3.37
N GLU A 227 -18.91 -1.35 2.75
CA GLU A 227 -19.00 0.04 2.29
C GLU A 227 -18.87 1.02 3.44
N TYR A 228 -18.30 2.19 3.15
CA TYR A 228 -18.14 3.27 4.11
C TYR A 228 -18.70 4.57 3.54
N ASN A 229 -19.55 5.22 4.35
CA ASN A 229 -20.05 6.57 4.12
C ASN A 229 -19.56 7.46 5.27
N GLY A 230 -19.16 8.69 4.96
CA GLY A 230 -18.59 9.62 5.94
C GLY A 230 -17.36 10.36 5.42
N TYR A 231 -16.62 10.96 6.35
CA TYR A 231 -15.40 11.69 6.04
C TYR A 231 -14.18 10.78 6.08
N LEU A 232 -13.33 10.93 5.06
CA LEU A 232 -12.04 10.29 4.95
C LEU A 232 -10.95 11.34 4.81
N TYR A 233 -9.76 10.99 5.29
CA TYR A 233 -8.59 11.86 5.29
C TYR A 233 -7.45 11.18 4.54
N ARG A 234 -6.67 11.97 3.82
CA ARG A 234 -5.44 11.52 3.17
C ARG A 234 -4.41 12.64 3.15
N GLY A 235 -3.17 12.30 3.50
CA GLY A 235 -2.05 13.23 3.47
C GLY A 235 -1.45 13.27 2.07
N CYS A 236 -0.68 14.27 1.75
CA CYS A 236 0.11 14.24 0.53
C CYS A 236 1.23 15.26 0.61
N ASN A 237 2.31 14.98 -0.13
CA ASN A 237 3.20 16.04 -0.56
C ASN A 237 2.91 16.37 -2.03
N LEU A 238 2.35 17.55 -2.29
CA LEU A 238 2.06 18.04 -3.63
C LEU A 238 2.94 19.23 -3.98
N ALA A 239 3.49 19.23 -5.20
CA ALA A 239 4.09 20.44 -5.75
C ALA A 239 3.03 21.52 -6.01
N GLU A 240 3.43 22.80 -6.02
CA GLU A 240 2.52 23.93 -6.24
C GLU A 240 1.80 23.85 -7.60
N GLU A 241 2.44 23.28 -8.62
CA GLU A 241 1.81 23.01 -9.91
C GLU A 241 0.65 22.03 -9.78
N GLN A 242 0.80 20.98 -8.95
CA GLN A 242 -0.25 20.00 -8.71
C GLN A 242 -1.42 20.62 -7.93
N VAL A 243 -1.13 21.42 -6.90
CA VAL A 243 -2.17 22.17 -6.15
C VAL A 243 -2.94 23.11 -7.08
N SER A 244 -2.23 23.79 -7.99
CA SER A 244 -2.85 24.69 -8.98
C SER A 244 -3.81 23.94 -9.90
N GLN A 245 -3.51 22.69 -10.27
CA GLN A 245 -4.46 21.86 -11.03
C GLN A 245 -5.76 21.61 -10.25
N TYR A 246 -5.68 21.32 -8.95
CA TYR A 246 -6.87 21.13 -8.10
C TYR A 246 -7.68 22.42 -7.98
N ARG A 247 -7.02 23.56 -7.77
CA ARG A 247 -7.67 24.89 -7.73
C ARG A 247 -8.44 25.21 -9.01
N ASN A 248 -7.81 24.99 -10.17
CA ASN A 248 -8.44 25.25 -11.45
C ASN A 248 -9.70 24.38 -11.66
N ALA A 249 -9.66 23.12 -11.17
CA ALA A 249 -10.77 22.18 -11.27
C ALA A 249 -12.00 22.57 -10.41
N VAL A 250 -11.84 23.39 -9.36
CA VAL A 250 -12.96 23.92 -8.56
C VAL A 250 -13.95 24.69 -9.44
N SER A 251 -13.42 25.51 -10.35
CA SER A 251 -14.23 26.38 -11.21
C SER A 251 -15.03 25.61 -12.27
N THR A 252 -14.48 24.50 -12.77
CA THR A 252 -15.09 23.73 -13.86
C THR A 252 -16.14 22.74 -13.36
N LYS A 253 -16.13 22.40 -12.06
CA LYS A 253 -16.97 21.35 -11.45
C LYS A 253 -16.88 19.99 -12.16
N GLU A 254 -15.80 19.79 -12.92
CA GLU A 254 -15.55 18.55 -13.63
C GLU A 254 -15.26 17.42 -12.64
N TRP A 255 -15.75 16.23 -12.99
CA TRP A 255 -15.32 15.02 -12.31
C TRP A 255 -13.88 14.73 -12.67
N LYS A 256 -13.09 14.34 -11.67
CA LYS A 256 -11.72 13.86 -11.80
C LYS A 256 -11.63 12.43 -11.29
N THR A 257 -10.53 11.76 -11.59
CA THR A 257 -10.27 10.42 -11.08
C THR A 257 -8.84 10.21 -10.60
N TRP A 258 -8.69 9.29 -9.64
CA TRP A 258 -7.41 8.70 -9.27
C TRP A 258 -7.33 7.29 -9.83
N ARG A 259 -6.34 7.05 -10.70
CA ARG A 259 -6.22 5.77 -11.43
C ARG A 259 -5.81 4.58 -10.55
N SER A 260 -5.13 4.83 -9.43
CA SER A 260 -4.69 3.81 -8.49
C SER A 260 -5.69 3.58 -7.36
N PHE A 261 -5.55 2.45 -6.68
CA PHE A 261 -6.18 2.28 -5.37
C PHE A 261 -5.64 3.37 -4.43
N THR A 262 -6.51 3.95 -3.60
CA THR A 262 -6.13 5.06 -2.73
C THR A 262 -6.47 4.72 -1.29
N SER A 263 -5.43 4.55 -0.47
CA SER A 263 -5.57 4.40 0.97
C SER A 263 -5.96 5.73 1.62
N THR A 264 -6.96 5.68 2.48
CA THR A 264 -7.46 6.82 3.26
C THR A 264 -7.75 6.36 4.69
N SER A 265 -7.85 7.28 5.63
CA SER A 265 -8.16 6.97 7.03
C SER A 265 -9.45 7.65 7.47
N LYS A 266 -10.19 7.02 8.39
CA LYS A 266 -11.26 7.68 9.15
C LYS A 266 -10.72 8.64 10.20
N ASN A 267 -9.45 8.47 10.59
CA ASN A 267 -8.80 9.25 11.64
C ASN A 267 -7.85 10.30 11.03
N GLN A 268 -8.24 11.57 11.13
CA GLN A 268 -7.43 12.69 10.65
C GLN A 268 -6.05 12.75 11.32
N GLN A 269 -5.96 12.41 12.61
CA GLN A 269 -4.69 12.49 13.35
C GLN A 269 -3.66 11.50 12.82
N VAL A 270 -4.09 10.29 12.46
CA VAL A 270 -3.23 9.30 11.80
C VAL A 270 -2.63 9.92 10.55
N VAL A 271 -3.45 10.55 9.72
CA VAL A 271 -3.00 11.14 8.46
C VAL A 271 -2.09 12.36 8.67
N GLU A 272 -2.37 13.20 9.66
CA GLU A 272 -1.60 14.41 9.93
C GLU A 272 -0.17 14.15 10.41
N ILE A 273 0.08 12.98 11.01
CA ILE A 273 1.44 12.53 11.35
C ILE A 273 2.29 12.38 10.08
N PHE A 274 1.68 12.05 8.93
CA PHE A 274 2.36 11.75 7.66
C PHE A 274 2.17 12.81 6.58
N GLY A 275 1.09 13.58 6.68
CA GLY A 275 0.75 14.61 5.71
C GLY A 275 1.77 15.74 5.80
N GLU A 276 2.56 15.90 4.76
CA GLU A 276 3.58 16.95 4.69
C GLU A 276 2.90 18.31 4.45
N ASN A 277 2.66 18.65 3.18
CA ASN A 277 2.17 19.98 2.82
C ASN A 277 0.70 20.03 2.40
N THR A 278 0.01 18.88 2.29
CA THR A 278 -1.38 18.80 1.81
C THR A 278 -2.20 17.80 2.63
N LEU A 279 -3.45 18.16 2.92
CA LEU A 279 -4.50 17.32 3.49
C LEU A 279 -5.71 17.28 2.55
N PHE A 280 -6.10 16.09 2.13
CA PHE A 280 -7.37 15.83 1.48
C PHE A 280 -8.44 15.51 2.52
N ILE A 281 -9.58 16.20 2.43
CA ILE A 281 -10.79 15.93 3.20
C ILE A 281 -11.86 15.45 2.22
N ILE A 282 -12.24 14.20 2.33
CA ILE A 282 -13.01 13.48 1.32
C ILE A 282 -14.37 13.13 1.91
N ASN A 283 -15.44 13.73 1.39
CA ASN A 283 -16.81 13.41 1.81
C ASN A 283 -17.37 12.29 0.92
N VAL A 284 -17.60 11.11 1.49
CA VAL A 284 -18.25 9.98 0.83
C VAL A 284 -19.74 10.01 1.17
N LYS A 285 -20.57 10.39 0.20
CA LYS A 285 -22.03 10.39 0.35
C LYS A 285 -22.61 9.04 -0.04
N GLU A 286 -23.64 8.65 0.70
CA GLU A 286 -24.50 7.53 0.33
C GLU A 286 -25.32 7.92 -0.92
N ILE A 287 -25.20 7.15 -2.01
CA ILE A 287 -25.98 7.37 -3.24
C ILE A 287 -26.76 6.09 -3.56
N GLY A 288 -27.91 5.94 -2.91
CA GLY A 288 -28.84 4.86 -3.22
C GLY A 288 -28.25 3.45 -3.04
N ILE A 289 -28.89 2.46 -3.68
CA ILE A 289 -28.81 1.04 -3.29
C ILE A 289 -27.53 0.33 -3.80
N SER A 290 -26.65 0.98 -4.57
CA SER A 290 -25.50 0.26 -5.14
C SER A 290 -24.29 1.12 -5.49
N SER A 291 -23.95 2.14 -4.68
CA SER A 291 -22.83 3.02 -4.99
C SER A 291 -21.60 2.81 -4.13
N ASN A 292 -20.78 1.82 -4.47
CA ASN A 292 -19.75 1.34 -3.55
C ASN A 292 -18.47 2.21 -3.56
N ARG A 293 -18.60 3.45 -3.04
CA ARG A 293 -17.62 4.54 -2.76
C ARG A 293 -16.21 4.13 -2.41
N ALA A 294 -16.19 3.46 -1.28
CA ALA A 294 -15.11 3.40 -0.34
C ALA A 294 -15.37 2.19 0.54
N PHE A 295 -14.31 1.46 0.88
CA PHE A 295 -14.45 0.19 1.56
C PHE A 295 -13.63 0.18 2.84
N ASN A 296 -14.30 -0.01 3.97
CA ASN A 296 -13.63 -0.18 5.24
C ASN A 296 -12.87 -1.52 5.24
N ILE A 297 -11.55 -1.41 5.26
CA ILE A 297 -10.62 -2.55 5.28
C ILE A 297 -9.89 -2.67 6.61
N GLN A 298 -10.28 -1.90 7.62
CA GLN A 298 -9.67 -1.89 8.95
C GLN A 298 -9.46 -3.30 9.53
N HIS A 299 -10.46 -4.16 9.40
CA HIS A 299 -10.46 -5.52 9.97
C HIS A 299 -9.57 -6.53 9.23
N ILE A 300 -9.07 -6.19 8.03
CA ILE A 300 -8.17 -7.04 7.24
C ILE A 300 -6.81 -6.38 6.97
N SER A 301 -6.68 -5.08 7.22
CA SER A 301 -5.43 -4.36 7.11
C SER A 301 -4.41 -4.92 8.11
N GLN A 302 -3.14 -4.90 7.71
CA GLN A 302 -2.03 -5.16 8.63
C GLN A 302 -1.95 -4.14 9.77
N PHE A 303 -2.53 -2.95 9.57
CA PHE A 303 -2.49 -1.81 10.48
C PHE A 303 -3.93 -1.36 10.81
N PRO A 304 -4.67 -2.13 11.65
CA PRO A 304 -6.06 -1.83 11.97
C PRO A 304 -6.24 -0.47 12.68
N ASP A 305 -5.21 0.02 13.39
CA ASP A 305 -5.26 1.32 14.08
C ASP A 305 -5.21 2.51 13.13
N GLU A 306 -4.79 2.31 11.88
CA GLU A 306 -4.87 3.35 10.85
C GLU A 306 -6.31 3.61 10.41
N GLU A 307 -7.27 2.79 10.83
CA GLU A 307 -8.69 2.92 10.48
C GLU A 307 -8.92 3.04 8.96
N GLU A 308 -8.16 2.22 8.21
CA GLU A 308 -8.04 2.38 6.76
C GLU A 308 -9.34 2.08 6.02
N VAL A 309 -9.65 2.98 5.09
CA VAL A 309 -10.70 2.84 4.09
C VAL A 309 -10.06 2.95 2.71
N LEU A 310 -10.27 1.92 1.89
CA LEU A 310 -9.68 1.83 0.56
C LEU A 310 -10.66 2.38 -0.48
N LEU A 311 -10.21 3.38 -1.25
CA LEU A 311 -10.91 3.81 -2.45
C LEU A 311 -10.43 2.95 -3.64
N PRO A 312 -11.35 2.46 -4.47
CA PRO A 312 -11.02 1.63 -5.61
C PRO A 312 -10.24 2.41 -6.68
N ALA A 313 -9.43 1.69 -7.46
CA ALA A 313 -8.78 2.24 -8.63
C ALA A 313 -9.79 2.82 -9.63
N GLY A 314 -9.59 4.10 -9.95
CA GLY A 314 -10.44 4.87 -10.85
C GLY A 314 -11.65 5.52 -10.18
N VAL A 315 -11.60 5.73 -8.86
CA VAL A 315 -12.62 6.50 -8.11
C VAL A 315 -12.83 7.86 -8.74
N LEU A 316 -14.10 8.21 -8.98
CA LEU A 316 -14.51 9.52 -9.47
C LEU A 316 -14.82 10.44 -8.29
N PHE A 317 -14.41 11.70 -8.41
CA PHE A 317 -14.69 12.72 -7.40
C PHE A 317 -14.78 14.11 -8.02
N GLN A 318 -15.42 15.03 -7.30
CA GLN A 318 -15.41 16.46 -7.59
C GLN A 318 -14.54 17.19 -6.56
N ILE A 319 -13.84 18.23 -7.01
CA ILE A 319 -13.11 19.14 -6.13
C ILE A 319 -14.11 20.22 -5.71
N VAL A 320 -14.36 20.32 -4.41
CA VAL A 320 -15.31 21.28 -3.83
C VAL A 320 -14.62 22.59 -3.47
N ASP A 321 -13.44 22.50 -2.87
CA ASP A 321 -12.69 23.66 -2.39
C ASP A 321 -11.19 23.35 -2.27
N VAL A 322 -10.35 24.39 -2.40
CA VAL A 322 -8.91 24.32 -2.18
C VAL A 322 -8.42 25.58 -1.49
N GLN A 323 -8.01 25.45 -0.24
CA GLN A 323 -7.57 26.56 0.61
C GLN A 323 -6.23 26.26 1.28
N LYS A 324 -5.52 27.31 1.69
CA LYS A 324 -4.31 27.17 2.53
C LYS A 324 -4.71 27.42 3.96
N ASP A 325 -4.45 26.46 4.85
CA ASP A 325 -4.67 26.65 6.27
C ASP A 325 -3.59 27.59 6.83
N GLU A 326 -4.01 28.72 7.41
CA GLU A 326 -3.08 29.76 7.84
C GLU A 326 -2.22 29.36 9.04
N LYS A 327 -2.67 28.39 9.85
CA LYS A 327 -1.98 27.96 11.07
C LYS A 327 -0.89 26.94 10.76
N THR A 328 -1.25 25.94 9.96
CA THR A 328 -0.39 24.81 9.59
C THR A 328 0.40 25.07 8.30
N LYS A 329 0.02 26.09 7.53
CA LYS A 329 0.52 26.39 6.18
C LYS A 329 0.32 25.26 5.17
N LYS A 330 -0.48 24.25 5.49
CA LYS A 330 -0.82 23.14 4.60
C LYS A 330 -1.95 23.53 3.64
N TRP A 331 -1.94 22.94 2.46
CA TRP A 331 -3.06 22.95 1.54
C TRP A 331 -4.15 22.00 2.04
N VAL A 332 -5.40 22.47 2.08
CA VAL A 332 -6.58 21.66 2.41
C VAL A 332 -7.44 21.56 1.17
N ILE A 333 -7.61 20.34 0.65
CA ILE A 333 -8.36 20.05 -0.57
C ILE A 333 -9.61 19.25 -0.19
N HIS A 334 -10.78 19.84 -0.42
CA HIS A 334 -12.06 19.20 -0.15
C HIS A 334 -12.57 18.47 -1.39
N LEU A 335 -12.81 17.17 -1.26
CA LEU A 335 -13.35 16.33 -2.32
C LEU A 335 -14.75 15.82 -1.96
N GLN A 336 -15.59 15.68 -2.97
CA GLN A 336 -16.86 14.98 -2.89
C GLN A 336 -16.77 13.74 -3.76
N LEU A 337 -16.95 12.56 -3.16
CA LEU A 337 -17.15 11.33 -3.93
C LEU A 337 -18.59 11.26 -4.36
#